data_AF-A0A6M4JFK4-F1
#
_entry.id   AF-A0A6M4JFK4-F1
#
_cell.length_a   1.000
_cell.length_b   1.000
_cell.length_c   1.000
_cell.angle_alpha   90.00
_cell.angle_beta   90.00
_cell.angle_gamma   90.00
#
_symmetry.space_group_name_H-M   'P 1'
#
loop_
_entity.id
_entity.type
_entity.pdbx_description
1 polymer ?
#
loop_
_entity_poly.entity_id
_entity_poly.type
_entity_poly.pdbx_seq_one_letter_code
_entity_poly.pdbx_strand_id
1 'polypeptide(L)'
;MKTQQREQALAIYQQHQGKITNRAIADTIGVSAKTIGIWKKQDKWKEALFSASKNEQKQRPINNDELNERQRLFCLYYVKSFNATQSAIKAGYSPDSAHVTGSRLLKNEKVAAEIRRIKKEMVNEMFIEAMDVLQVYIKIAFADITDYVTFGKKEVQAVGKSGPLFDEDDNPIMKEISFVDVKDSGLVDGTIVTEAKLGKEGIAIKLADKMKALEKLSLYFDLFPDQFKQKIENEKLKLAKQKAEKTDDSQEPIEIMIKRKERKS
;
A
#
# COMPACT_ATOMS: atom_id res chain seq x y z
N MET A 1 60.92 -28.39 1.57
CA MET A 1 59.93 -28.83 2.58
C MET A 1 58.95 -27.75 3.01
N LYS A 2 59.39 -26.56 3.48
CA LYS A 2 58.47 -25.52 4.02
C LYS A 2 57.43 -24.98 3.01
N THR A 3 57.76 -24.93 1.71
CA THR A 3 56.83 -24.45 0.66
C THR A 3 55.69 -25.43 0.40
N GLN A 4 55.98 -26.73 0.39
CA GLN A 4 54.97 -27.77 0.14
C GLN A 4 53.94 -27.87 1.28
N GLN A 5 54.38 -27.74 2.54
CA GLN A 5 53.46 -27.68 3.69
C GLN A 5 52.59 -26.42 3.65
N ARG A 6 53.12 -25.29 3.17
CA ARG A 6 52.37 -24.03 3.05
C ARG A 6 51.28 -24.10 1.98
N GLU A 7 51.57 -24.74 0.85
CA GLU A 7 50.61 -24.98 -0.23
C GLU A 7 49.52 -25.98 0.18
N GLN A 8 49.90 -27.07 0.86
CA GLN A 8 48.94 -28.04 1.42
C GLN A 8 48.00 -27.38 2.44
N ALA A 9 48.54 -26.52 3.30
CA ALA A 9 47.75 -25.78 4.28
C ALA A 9 46.73 -24.84 3.62
N LEU A 10 47.11 -24.18 2.53
CA LEU A 10 46.22 -23.32 1.74
C LEU A 10 45.10 -24.14 1.07
N ALA A 11 45.44 -25.30 0.49
CA ALA A 11 44.47 -26.19 -0.14
C ALA A 11 43.41 -26.68 0.86
N ILE A 12 43.82 -27.12 2.05
CA ILE A 12 42.90 -27.53 3.13
C ILE A 12 42.00 -26.35 3.53
N TYR A 13 42.57 -25.15 3.66
CA TYR A 13 41.79 -23.95 4.00
C TYR A 13 40.74 -23.60 2.92
N GLN A 14 41.08 -23.74 1.63
CA GLN A 14 40.16 -23.51 0.52
C GLN A 14 39.06 -24.57 0.43
N GLN A 15 39.39 -25.85 0.61
CA GLN A 15 38.43 -26.96 0.60
C GLN A 15 37.34 -26.77 1.66
N HIS A 16 37.69 -26.24 2.83
CA HIS A 16 36.75 -25.94 3.90
C HIS A 16 36.11 -24.54 3.80
N GLN A 17 36.25 -23.84 2.67
CA GLN A 17 35.71 -22.49 2.45
C GLN A 17 36.08 -21.50 3.58
N GLY A 18 37.28 -21.65 4.13
CA GLY A 18 37.78 -20.86 5.25
C GLY A 18 37.16 -21.16 6.61
N LYS A 19 36.20 -22.09 6.71
CA LYS A 19 35.53 -22.52 7.95
C LYS A 19 36.30 -23.64 8.65
N ILE A 20 37.61 -23.46 8.83
CA ILE A 20 38.48 -24.41 9.53
C ILE A 20 39.45 -23.69 10.46
N THR A 21 39.63 -24.24 11.66
CA THR A 21 40.50 -23.65 12.69
C THR A 21 41.98 -23.81 12.32
N ASN A 22 42.82 -22.88 12.78
CA ASN A 22 44.26 -22.95 12.54
C ASN A 22 44.89 -24.20 13.17
N ARG A 23 44.32 -24.68 14.29
CA ARG A 23 44.75 -25.89 14.99
C ARG A 23 44.47 -27.14 14.15
N ALA A 24 43.28 -27.26 13.59
CA ALA A 24 42.93 -28.40 12.73
C ALA A 24 43.82 -28.50 11.47
N ILE A 25 44.15 -27.38 10.82
CA ILE A 25 45.08 -27.38 9.68
C ILE A 25 46.49 -27.79 10.13
N ALA A 26 46.94 -27.23 11.26
CA ALA A 26 48.25 -27.49 11.85
C ALA A 26 48.46 -28.97 12.20
N ASP A 27 47.47 -29.60 12.81
CA ASP A 27 47.49 -31.01 13.21
C ASP A 27 47.59 -31.94 11.98
N THR A 28 46.92 -31.60 10.88
CA THR A 28 46.93 -32.40 9.63
C THR A 28 48.28 -32.38 8.91
N ILE A 29 49.00 -31.26 8.94
CA ILE A 29 50.24 -31.09 8.16
C ILE A 29 51.52 -31.10 9.03
N GLY A 30 51.36 -31.24 10.35
CA GLY A 30 52.46 -31.33 11.31
C GLY A 30 53.21 -30.01 11.54
N VAL A 31 52.52 -28.87 11.63
CA VAL A 31 53.12 -27.56 11.96
C VAL A 31 52.40 -26.87 13.11
N SER A 32 52.96 -25.80 13.67
CA SER A 32 52.28 -25.06 14.74
C SER A 32 51.09 -24.22 14.23
N ALA A 33 50.03 -24.10 15.03
CA ALA A 33 48.89 -23.23 14.72
C ALA A 33 49.29 -21.75 14.54
N LYS A 34 50.37 -21.31 15.21
CA LYS A 34 50.95 -19.96 15.06
C LYS A 34 51.52 -19.77 13.65
N THR A 35 52.16 -20.79 13.10
CA THR A 35 52.69 -20.80 11.73
C THR A 35 51.57 -20.64 10.69
N ILE A 36 50.46 -21.36 10.84
CA ILE A 36 49.27 -21.21 9.98
C ILE A 36 48.70 -19.79 10.03
N GLY A 37 48.64 -19.20 11.23
CA GLY A 37 48.18 -17.82 11.40
C GLY A 37 49.05 -16.80 10.67
N ILE A 38 50.37 -16.99 10.69
CA ILE A 38 51.33 -16.14 9.96
C ILE A 38 51.14 -16.29 8.45
N TRP A 39 51.02 -17.52 7.94
CA TRP A 39 50.82 -17.77 6.49
C TRP A 39 49.50 -17.18 5.98
N LYS A 40 48.39 -17.37 6.71
CA LYS A 40 47.09 -16.77 6.37
C LYS A 40 47.17 -15.25 6.20
N LYS A 41 47.97 -14.58 7.04
CA LYS A 41 48.16 -13.12 7.00
C LYS A 41 49.10 -12.69 5.88
N GLN A 42 50.24 -13.37 5.72
CA GLN A 42 51.26 -13.02 4.71
C GLN A 42 50.75 -13.21 3.29
N ASP A 43 50.05 -14.32 3.03
CA ASP A 43 49.55 -14.69 1.70
C ASP A 43 48.09 -14.28 1.48
N LYS A 44 47.53 -13.53 2.44
CA LYS A 44 46.17 -13.00 2.37
C LYS A 44 45.13 -14.04 1.96
N TRP A 45 45.13 -15.21 2.62
CA TRP A 45 44.30 -16.35 2.23
C TRP A 45 42.80 -16.04 2.18
N LYS A 46 42.32 -15.07 2.96
CA LYS A 46 40.95 -14.57 2.86
C LYS A 46 40.69 -13.94 1.48
N GLU A 47 41.58 -13.07 1.00
CA GLU A 47 41.48 -12.46 -0.33
C GLU A 47 41.60 -13.51 -1.42
N ALA A 48 42.52 -14.47 -1.28
CA ALA A 48 42.66 -15.59 -2.21
C ALA A 48 41.40 -16.47 -2.28
N LEU A 49 40.74 -16.71 -1.14
CA LEU A 49 39.45 -17.40 -1.07
C LEU A 49 38.33 -16.59 -1.74
N PHE A 50 38.26 -15.28 -1.48
CA PHE A 50 37.26 -14.39 -2.11
C PHE A 50 37.48 -14.27 -3.63
N SER A 51 38.74 -14.21 -4.09
CA SER A 51 39.07 -14.19 -5.52
C SER A 51 38.79 -15.55 -6.19
N ALA A 52 39.04 -16.66 -5.49
CA ALA A 52 38.69 -17.99 -5.96
C ALA A 52 37.17 -18.17 -6.04
N SER A 53 36.40 -17.73 -5.04
CA SER A 53 34.93 -17.73 -5.11
C SER A 53 34.38 -16.80 -6.21
N LYS A 54 35.03 -15.65 -6.46
CA LYS A 54 34.69 -14.78 -7.61
C LYS A 54 35.01 -15.44 -8.95
N ASN A 55 36.11 -16.18 -9.06
CA ASN A 55 36.48 -16.89 -10.29
C ASN A 55 35.70 -18.19 -10.48
N GLU A 56 35.32 -18.92 -9.43
CA GLU A 56 34.37 -20.04 -9.49
C GLU A 56 32.96 -19.57 -9.84
N GLN A 57 32.57 -18.37 -9.42
CA GLN A 57 31.35 -17.69 -9.92
C GLN A 57 31.48 -17.26 -11.39
N LYS A 58 32.70 -17.18 -11.95
CA LYS A 58 32.98 -16.73 -13.32
C LYS A 58 33.44 -17.84 -14.27
N GLN A 59 33.74 -19.04 -13.76
CA GLN A 59 34.25 -20.21 -14.52
C GLN A 59 33.48 -21.50 -14.19
N ARG A 60 32.21 -21.40 -13.80
CA ARG A 60 31.27 -22.47 -14.17
C ARG A 60 31.10 -22.39 -15.69
N PRO A 61 31.08 -23.52 -16.40
CA PRO A 61 30.88 -23.52 -17.85
C PRO A 61 29.66 -22.68 -18.18
N ILE A 62 29.79 -21.82 -19.20
CA ILE A 62 28.72 -20.98 -19.74
C ILE A 62 27.56 -21.90 -20.11
N ASN A 63 26.62 -22.10 -19.18
CA ASN A 63 25.31 -22.60 -19.49
C ASN A 63 24.45 -21.36 -19.72
N ASN A 64 23.84 -21.27 -20.90
CA ASN A 64 22.76 -20.35 -21.27
C ASN A 64 21.72 -20.20 -20.13
N ASP A 65 21.92 -19.22 -19.24
CA ASP A 65 21.16 -19.10 -17.99
C ASP A 65 19.97 -18.13 -18.04
N GLU A 66 19.52 -17.79 -19.24
CA GLU A 66 18.27 -17.08 -19.45
C GLU A 66 17.29 -17.95 -20.25
N LEU A 67 16.00 -17.95 -19.86
CA LEU A 67 14.95 -18.54 -20.70
C LEU A 67 15.09 -17.97 -22.11
N ASN A 68 15.04 -18.83 -23.13
CA ASN A 68 15.01 -18.34 -24.50
C ASN A 68 13.71 -17.56 -24.75
N GLU A 69 13.70 -16.73 -25.79
CA GLU A 69 12.58 -15.82 -26.06
C GLU A 69 11.23 -16.54 -26.20
N ARG A 70 11.21 -17.70 -26.87
CA ARG A 70 10.00 -18.53 -26.98
C ARG A 70 9.53 -19.08 -25.63
N GLN A 71 10.45 -19.47 -24.75
CA GLN A 71 10.11 -19.88 -23.39
C GLN A 71 9.59 -18.71 -22.55
N ARG A 72 10.15 -17.51 -22.69
CA ARG A 72 9.63 -16.29 -22.04
C ARG A 72 8.22 -15.96 -22.50
N LEU A 73 8.00 -15.94 -23.82
CA LEU A 73 6.68 -15.73 -24.42
C LEU A 73 5.68 -16.80 -23.96
N PHE A 74 6.10 -18.06 -23.91
CA PHE A 74 5.29 -19.15 -23.37
C PHE A 74 4.85 -18.87 -21.93
N CYS A 75 5.77 -18.45 -21.05
CA CYS A 75 5.44 -18.11 -19.66
C CYS A 75 4.38 -17.01 -19.59
N LEU A 76 4.54 -15.93 -20.37
CA LEU A 76 3.62 -14.80 -20.41
C LEU A 76 2.21 -15.21 -20.90
N TYR A 77 2.13 -15.93 -22.01
CA TYR A 77 0.85 -16.40 -22.55
C TYR A 77 0.17 -17.42 -21.62
N TYR A 78 0.97 -18.27 -20.97
CA TYR A 78 0.45 -19.29 -20.07
C TYR A 78 -0.13 -18.68 -18.81
N VAL A 79 0.53 -17.69 -18.19
CA VAL A 79 -0.01 -17.02 -17.00
C VAL A 79 -1.31 -16.27 -17.33
N LYS A 80 -1.45 -15.75 -18.55
CA LYS A 80 -2.68 -15.05 -18.99
C LYS A 80 -3.87 -15.98 -19.27
N SER A 81 -3.62 -17.16 -19.84
CA SER A 81 -4.68 -18.02 -20.39
C SER A 81 -4.85 -19.37 -19.71
N PHE A 82 -3.86 -19.78 -18.90
CA PHE A 82 -3.73 -21.10 -18.29
C PHE A 82 -3.85 -22.28 -19.28
N ASN A 83 -3.68 -22.02 -20.58
CA ASN A 83 -3.78 -23.01 -21.64
C ASN A 83 -2.39 -23.24 -22.26
N ALA A 84 -1.75 -24.36 -21.91
CA ALA A 84 -0.38 -24.67 -22.34
C ALA A 84 -0.26 -24.84 -23.86
N THR A 85 -1.23 -25.50 -24.51
CA THR A 85 -1.22 -25.72 -25.96
C THR A 85 -1.28 -24.39 -26.70
N GLN A 86 -2.25 -23.54 -26.37
CA GLN A 86 -2.41 -22.22 -27.00
C GLN A 86 -1.22 -21.30 -26.70
N SER A 87 -0.64 -21.40 -25.50
CA SER A 87 0.54 -20.62 -25.13
C SER A 87 1.77 -21.04 -25.92
N ALA A 88 1.94 -22.33 -26.19
CA ALA A 88 3.03 -22.84 -27.03
C ALA A 88 2.87 -22.35 -28.49
N ILE A 89 1.66 -22.40 -29.05
CA ILE A 89 1.39 -21.88 -30.40
C ILE A 89 1.74 -20.39 -30.48
N LYS A 90 1.22 -19.59 -29.56
CA LYS A 90 1.46 -18.13 -29.51
C LYS A 90 2.93 -17.78 -29.26
N ALA A 91 3.67 -18.64 -28.57
CA ALA A 91 5.10 -18.50 -28.34
C ALA A 91 5.97 -18.93 -29.54
N GLY A 92 5.38 -19.33 -30.67
CA GLY A 92 6.09 -19.69 -31.89
C GLY A 92 6.58 -21.15 -31.94
N TYR A 93 5.93 -22.05 -31.21
CA TYR A 93 6.12 -23.49 -31.38
C TYR A 93 5.15 -24.05 -32.45
N SER A 94 5.55 -25.14 -33.10
CA SER A 94 4.73 -25.81 -34.12
C SER A 94 3.35 -26.19 -33.57
N PRO A 95 2.25 -25.83 -34.26
CA PRO A 95 0.90 -26.18 -33.84
C PRO A 95 0.67 -27.68 -33.68
N ASP A 96 1.21 -28.49 -34.59
CA ASP A 96 1.02 -29.96 -34.61
C ASP A 96 1.56 -30.63 -33.35
N SER A 97 2.61 -30.05 -32.75
CA SER A 97 3.27 -30.58 -31.55
C SER A 97 3.09 -29.70 -30.31
N ALA A 98 2.23 -28.68 -30.37
CA ALA A 98 2.08 -27.67 -29.33
C ALA A 98 1.57 -28.27 -28.00
N HIS A 99 0.72 -29.28 -28.06
CA HIS A 99 0.17 -29.93 -26.85
C HIS A 99 1.25 -30.69 -26.06
N VAL A 100 2.10 -31.46 -26.74
CA VAL A 100 3.25 -32.14 -26.13
C VAL A 100 4.27 -31.11 -25.63
N THR A 101 4.57 -30.11 -26.47
CA THR A 101 5.55 -29.09 -26.15
C THR A 101 5.13 -28.26 -24.93
N GLY A 102 3.87 -27.84 -24.86
CA GLY A 102 3.33 -27.10 -23.71
C GLY A 102 3.43 -27.90 -22.42
N SER A 103 3.02 -29.18 -22.43
CA SER A 103 3.16 -30.06 -21.26
C SER A 103 4.62 -30.24 -20.82
N ARG A 104 5.53 -30.41 -21.78
CA ARG A 104 6.97 -30.51 -21.51
C ARG A 104 7.55 -29.21 -20.93
N LEU A 105 7.14 -28.05 -21.45
CA LEU A 105 7.59 -26.75 -20.97
C LEU A 105 7.16 -26.50 -19.52
N LEU A 106 5.94 -26.89 -19.14
CA LEU A 106 5.48 -26.76 -17.75
C LEU A 106 6.29 -27.59 -16.76
N LYS A 107 6.85 -28.72 -17.19
CA LYS A 107 7.73 -29.57 -16.37
C LYS A 107 9.18 -29.07 -16.31
N ASN A 108 9.56 -28.12 -17.18
CA ASN A 108 10.90 -27.56 -17.17
C ASN A 108 11.07 -26.64 -15.95
N GLU A 109 12.07 -26.90 -15.12
CA GLU A 109 12.29 -26.17 -13.86
C GLU A 109 12.46 -24.66 -14.05
N LYS A 110 13.15 -24.22 -15.12
CA LYS A 110 13.37 -22.80 -15.42
C LYS A 110 12.07 -22.11 -15.81
N VAL A 111 11.28 -22.75 -16.68
CA VAL A 111 9.95 -22.27 -17.09
C VAL A 111 8.99 -22.22 -15.89
N ALA A 112 8.98 -23.26 -15.07
CA ALA A 112 8.15 -23.32 -13.86
C ALA A 112 8.57 -22.28 -12.81
N ALA A 113 9.86 -21.98 -12.67
CA ALA A 113 10.35 -20.91 -11.81
C ALA A 113 9.90 -19.54 -12.31
N GLU A 114 9.98 -19.28 -13.62
CA GLU A 114 9.54 -18.01 -14.20
C GLU A 114 8.03 -17.81 -14.12
N ILE A 115 7.24 -18.85 -14.39
CA ILE A 115 5.78 -18.82 -14.18
C ILE A 115 5.45 -18.50 -12.72
N ARG A 116 6.18 -19.09 -11.75
CA ARG A 116 6.00 -18.77 -10.33
C ARG A 116 6.37 -17.32 -10.01
N ARG A 117 7.45 -16.79 -10.59
CA ARG A 117 7.86 -15.39 -10.45
C ARG A 117 6.77 -14.44 -10.94
N ILE A 118 6.32 -14.61 -12.18
CA ILE A 118 5.26 -13.78 -12.79
C ILE A 118 3.98 -13.86 -11.97
N LYS A 119 3.55 -15.05 -11.54
CA LYS A 119 2.36 -15.20 -10.68
C LYS A 119 2.51 -14.47 -9.35
N LYS A 120 3.69 -14.53 -8.73
CA LYS A 120 3.97 -13.81 -7.48
C LYS A 120 3.92 -12.29 -7.69
N GLU A 121 4.51 -11.80 -8.78
CA GLU A 121 4.46 -10.39 -9.16
C GLU A 121 3.01 -9.94 -9.39
N MET A 122 2.22 -10.69 -10.14
CA MET A 122 0.79 -10.39 -10.33
C MET A 122 0.02 -10.37 -9.01
N VAL A 123 0.23 -11.35 -8.12
CA VAL A 123 -0.43 -11.36 -6.81
C VAL A 123 -0.01 -10.16 -5.98
N ASN A 124 1.28 -9.77 -6.03
CA ASN A 124 1.77 -8.59 -5.34
C ASN A 124 1.17 -7.30 -5.92
N GLU A 125 1.12 -7.15 -7.24
CA GLU A 125 0.49 -6.00 -7.91
C GLU A 125 -0.99 -5.92 -7.57
N MET A 126 -1.74 -7.02 -7.69
CA MET A 126 -3.14 -7.09 -7.28
C MET A 126 -3.33 -6.77 -5.80
N PHE A 127 -2.41 -7.18 -4.94
CA PHE A 127 -2.45 -6.86 -3.52
C PHE A 127 -2.20 -5.37 -3.25
N ILE A 128 -1.25 -4.75 -3.96
CA ILE A 128 -1.00 -3.30 -3.89
C ILE A 128 -2.25 -2.55 -4.37
N GLU A 129 -2.81 -2.91 -5.52
CA GLU A 129 -4.04 -2.29 -6.04
C GLU A 129 -5.21 -2.45 -5.06
N ALA A 130 -5.40 -3.64 -4.47
CA ALA A 130 -6.43 -3.85 -3.46
C ALA A 130 -6.19 -3.00 -2.20
N MET A 131 -4.93 -2.84 -1.78
CA MET A 131 -4.57 -1.98 -0.66
C MET A 131 -4.82 -0.50 -0.97
N ASP A 132 -4.55 -0.05 -2.19
CA ASP A 132 -4.84 1.32 -2.64
C ASP A 132 -6.35 1.61 -2.58
N VAL A 133 -7.18 0.65 -3.00
CA VAL A 133 -8.64 0.74 -2.88
C VAL A 133 -9.07 0.81 -1.41
N LEU A 134 -8.48 -0.03 -0.53
CA LEU A 134 -8.75 0.04 0.90
C LEU A 134 -8.33 1.39 1.48
N GLN A 135 -7.22 1.97 1.03
CA GLN A 135 -6.76 3.28 1.49
C GLN A 135 -7.74 4.40 1.18
N VAL A 136 -8.42 4.36 0.02
CA VAL A 136 -9.52 5.29 -0.29
C VAL A 136 -10.67 5.14 0.70
N TYR A 137 -11.07 3.90 1.04
CA TYR A 137 -12.10 3.69 2.06
C TYR A 137 -11.66 4.15 3.45
N ILE A 138 -10.39 4.00 3.81
CA ILE A 138 -9.83 4.52 5.06
C ILE A 138 -9.96 6.05 5.10
N LYS A 139 -9.58 6.75 4.02
CA LYS A 139 -9.75 8.21 3.93
C LYS A 139 -11.20 8.63 4.15
N ILE A 140 -12.15 7.96 3.51
CA ILE A 140 -13.59 8.25 3.67
C ILE A 140 -14.05 7.93 5.10
N ALA A 141 -13.63 6.79 5.66
CA ALA A 141 -14.04 6.34 6.98
C ALA A 141 -13.61 7.30 8.10
N PHE A 142 -12.43 7.90 7.97
CA PHE A 142 -11.85 8.78 9.00
C PHE A 142 -11.88 10.26 8.64
N ALA A 143 -12.51 10.65 7.53
CA ALA A 143 -12.70 12.04 7.16
C ALA A 143 -13.55 12.79 8.20
N ASP A 144 -13.15 14.04 8.49
CA ASP A 144 -13.91 14.98 9.29
C ASP A 144 -14.44 16.11 8.40
N ILE A 145 -15.73 16.44 8.53
CA ILE A 145 -16.35 17.54 7.77
C ILE A 145 -15.71 18.90 8.09
N THR A 146 -15.19 19.08 9.30
CA THR A 146 -14.51 20.31 9.74
C THR A 146 -13.15 20.52 9.06
N ASP A 147 -12.60 19.49 8.41
CA ASP A 147 -11.42 19.65 7.56
C ASP A 147 -11.77 20.46 6.30
N TYR A 148 -13.02 20.40 5.83
CA TYR A 148 -13.48 20.96 4.55
C TYR A 148 -14.23 22.27 4.70
N VAL A 149 -14.98 22.45 5.78
CA VAL A 149 -15.83 23.61 6.00
C VAL A 149 -15.58 24.25 7.36
N THR A 150 -15.78 25.56 7.42
CA THR A 150 -15.86 26.34 8.64
C THR A 150 -17.29 26.83 8.78
N PHE A 151 -17.91 26.54 9.92
CA PHE A 151 -19.28 26.96 10.19
C PHE A 151 -19.39 27.54 11.58
N GLY A 152 -20.35 28.44 11.77
CA GLY A 152 -20.54 29.16 13.01
C GLY A 152 -21.65 30.18 12.89
N LYS A 153 -21.64 31.17 13.77
CA LYS A 153 -22.61 32.26 13.76
C LYS A 153 -21.91 33.59 13.55
N LYS A 154 -22.52 34.48 12.77
CA LYS A 154 -22.04 35.85 12.56
C LYS A 154 -23.20 36.83 12.60
N GLU A 155 -22.94 38.03 13.08
CA GLU A 155 -23.90 39.13 13.05
C GLU A 155 -23.83 39.81 11.68
N VAL A 156 -24.99 39.92 11.03
CA VAL A 156 -25.15 40.68 9.78
C VAL A 156 -26.29 41.66 9.93
N GLN A 157 -26.24 42.76 9.19
CA GLN A 157 -27.35 43.71 9.16
C GLN A 157 -28.59 43.02 8.57
N ALA A 158 -29.73 43.15 9.26
CA ALA A 158 -30.99 42.60 8.79
C ALA A 158 -31.46 43.34 7.52
N VAL A 159 -31.82 42.57 6.49
CA VAL A 159 -32.30 43.12 5.21
C VAL A 159 -33.77 42.76 5.03
N GLY A 160 -34.62 43.77 4.89
CA GLY A 160 -36.03 43.63 4.55
C GLY A 160 -36.26 43.72 3.03
N LYS A 161 -37.52 43.69 2.60
CA LYS A 161 -37.89 43.78 1.17
C LYS A 161 -37.43 45.09 0.49
N SER A 162 -37.15 46.12 1.28
CA SER A 162 -36.80 47.47 0.80
C SER A 162 -35.36 47.88 1.11
N GLY A 163 -34.52 46.95 1.58
CA GLY A 163 -33.12 47.23 1.93
C GLY A 163 -32.78 46.97 3.40
N PRO A 164 -31.64 47.47 3.89
CA PRO A 164 -31.19 47.29 5.26
C PRO A 164 -32.17 47.90 6.26
N LEU A 165 -32.38 47.23 7.40
CA LEU A 165 -33.29 47.66 8.45
C LEU A 165 -32.55 48.49 9.50
N PHE A 166 -33.22 49.54 9.96
CA PHE A 166 -32.77 50.43 11.01
C PHE A 166 -33.85 50.48 12.11
N ASP A 167 -33.44 50.74 13.36
CA ASP A 167 -34.36 50.95 14.48
C ASP A 167 -34.96 52.37 14.47
N GLU A 168 -35.72 52.72 15.52
CA GLU A 168 -36.35 54.05 15.64
C GLU A 168 -35.34 55.20 15.78
N ASP A 169 -34.07 54.87 16.09
CA ASP A 169 -32.96 55.80 16.32
C ASP A 169 -31.92 55.79 15.17
N ASP A 170 -32.29 55.28 13.98
CA ASP A 170 -31.41 55.12 12.80
C ASP A 170 -30.20 54.18 13.00
N ASN A 171 -30.19 53.32 14.02
CA ASN A 171 -29.14 52.33 14.20
C ASN A 171 -29.43 51.04 13.41
N PRO A 172 -28.41 50.39 12.82
CA PRO A 172 -28.59 49.17 12.04
C PRO A 172 -29.08 48.02 12.93
N ILE A 173 -30.21 47.40 12.54
CA ILE A 173 -30.70 46.20 13.23
C ILE A 173 -29.83 45.02 12.82
N MET A 174 -29.09 44.45 13.78
CA MET A 174 -28.25 43.27 13.56
C MET A 174 -29.06 41.98 13.79
N LYS A 175 -28.78 40.96 12.98
CA LYS A 175 -29.33 39.62 13.13
C LYS A 175 -28.21 38.59 13.10
N GLU A 176 -28.27 37.64 14.02
CA GLU A 176 -27.39 36.46 14.04
C GLU A 176 -27.82 35.48 12.93
N ILE A 177 -26.90 35.13 12.04
CA ILE A 177 -27.10 34.09 11.03
C ILE A 177 -26.02 33.01 11.15
N SER A 178 -26.40 31.77 10.88
CA SER A 178 -25.45 30.67 10.71
C SER A 178 -24.77 30.78 9.36
N PHE A 179 -23.46 30.51 9.30
CA PHE A 179 -22.70 30.46 8.05
C PHE A 179 -22.01 29.11 7.89
N VAL A 180 -21.74 28.75 6.64
CA VAL A 180 -20.89 27.63 6.24
C VAL A 180 -20.03 28.11 5.08
N ASP A 181 -18.74 28.26 5.34
CA ASP A 181 -17.74 28.64 4.35
C ASP A 181 -16.83 27.44 4.05
N VAL A 182 -16.45 27.29 2.80
CA VAL A 182 -15.58 26.20 2.33
C VAL A 182 -14.14 26.67 2.37
N LYS A 183 -13.25 25.81 2.87
CA LYS A 183 -11.81 26.11 2.85
C LYS A 183 -11.27 26.05 1.42
N ASP A 184 -10.15 26.74 1.20
CA ASP A 184 -9.48 26.76 -0.10
C ASP A 184 -9.16 25.33 -0.58
N SER A 185 -9.46 25.05 -1.85
CA SER A 185 -9.24 23.73 -2.46
C SER A 185 -7.76 23.32 -2.48
N GLY A 186 -6.83 24.28 -2.46
CA GLY A 186 -5.39 24.01 -2.36
C GLY A 186 -4.94 23.53 -0.97
N LEU A 187 -5.81 23.65 0.05
CA LEU A 187 -5.52 23.27 1.43
C LEU A 187 -6.28 22.02 1.90
N VAL A 188 -7.15 21.44 1.07
CA VAL A 188 -8.01 20.30 1.44
C VAL A 188 -7.95 19.16 0.42
N ASP A 189 -8.03 17.91 0.89
CA ASP A 189 -8.10 16.72 0.02
C ASP A 189 -9.54 16.53 -0.52
N GLY A 190 -9.83 17.17 -1.66
CA GLY A 190 -11.14 17.10 -2.32
C GLY A 190 -11.55 15.74 -2.86
N THR A 191 -10.71 14.71 -2.80
CA THR A 191 -10.97 13.36 -3.37
C THR A 191 -12.24 12.71 -2.81
N ILE A 192 -12.61 13.02 -1.57
CA ILE A 192 -13.77 12.43 -0.90
C ILE A 192 -15.05 13.26 -1.04
N VAL A 193 -14.99 14.42 -1.70
CA VAL A 193 -16.15 15.28 -1.95
C VAL A 193 -16.96 14.69 -3.10
N THR A 194 -18.23 14.38 -2.84
CA THR A 194 -19.14 13.79 -3.84
C THR A 194 -19.99 14.83 -4.55
N GLU A 195 -20.30 15.93 -3.86
CA GLU A 195 -21.15 17.00 -4.39
C GLU A 195 -20.79 18.33 -3.76
N ALA A 196 -20.74 19.39 -4.56
CA ALA A 196 -20.64 20.78 -4.12
C ALA A 196 -21.67 21.62 -4.90
N LYS A 197 -22.50 22.36 -4.18
CA LYS A 197 -23.61 23.17 -4.73
C LYS A 197 -23.60 24.57 -4.14
N LEU A 198 -23.78 25.58 -4.99
CA LEU A 198 -24.02 26.96 -4.57
C LEU A 198 -25.52 27.23 -4.58
N GLY A 199 -26.11 27.43 -3.39
CA GLY A 199 -27.50 27.81 -3.20
C GLY A 199 -27.68 29.32 -3.01
N LYS A 200 -28.94 29.77 -2.90
CA LYS A 200 -29.28 31.19 -2.62
C LYS A 200 -28.80 31.68 -1.25
N GLU A 201 -28.64 30.76 -0.29
CA GLU A 201 -28.32 31.05 1.12
C GLU A 201 -26.91 30.55 1.53
N GLY A 202 -26.14 29.93 0.63
CA GLY A 202 -24.80 29.43 0.95
C GLY A 202 -24.34 28.24 0.12
N ILE A 203 -23.20 27.65 0.49
CA ILE A 203 -22.61 26.49 -0.19
C ILE A 203 -22.99 25.20 0.56
N ALA A 204 -23.43 24.18 -0.18
CA ALA A 204 -23.68 22.85 0.32
C ALA A 204 -22.62 21.87 -0.21
N ILE A 205 -21.91 21.19 0.68
CA ILE A 205 -20.94 20.14 0.36
C ILE A 205 -21.42 18.80 0.93
N LYS A 206 -21.25 17.74 0.15
CA LYS A 206 -21.44 16.37 0.61
C LYS A 206 -20.16 15.57 0.47
N LEU A 207 -19.79 14.89 1.54
CA LEU A 207 -18.70 13.92 1.54
C LEU A 207 -19.23 12.53 1.20
N ALA A 208 -18.31 11.64 0.82
CA ALA A 208 -18.60 10.23 0.62
C ALA A 208 -19.16 9.57 1.89
N ASP A 209 -19.96 8.52 1.71
CA ASP A 209 -20.66 7.84 2.80
C ASP A 209 -19.68 7.07 3.69
N LYS A 210 -19.42 7.64 4.87
CA LYS A 210 -18.55 7.10 5.92
C LYS A 210 -18.99 5.69 6.38
N MET A 211 -20.29 5.42 6.44
CA MET A 211 -20.76 4.10 6.91
C MET A 211 -20.50 3.01 5.89
N LYS A 212 -20.79 3.28 4.61
CA LYS A 212 -20.48 2.34 3.53
C LYS A 212 -18.99 2.04 3.47
N ALA A 213 -18.13 3.04 3.69
CA ALA A 213 -16.69 2.82 3.76
C ALA A 213 -16.29 1.91 4.93
N LEU A 214 -16.82 2.16 6.13
CA LEU A 214 -16.57 1.31 7.31
C LEU A 214 -17.08 -0.13 7.12
N GLU A 215 -18.23 -0.33 6.48
CA GLU A 215 -18.76 -1.64 6.13
C GLU A 215 -17.82 -2.38 5.16
N LYS A 216 -17.35 -1.71 4.10
CA LYS A 216 -16.38 -2.28 3.16
C LYS A 216 -15.08 -2.65 3.84
N LEU A 217 -14.53 -1.80 4.71
CA LEU A 217 -13.33 -2.12 5.49
C LEU A 217 -13.52 -3.32 6.42
N SER A 218 -14.74 -3.53 6.93
CA SER A 218 -15.04 -4.66 7.82
C SER A 218 -15.07 -6.01 7.12
N LEU A 219 -15.31 -6.04 5.80
CA LEU A 219 -15.22 -7.29 5.03
C LEU A 219 -13.79 -7.82 4.95
N TYR A 220 -12.80 -6.95 5.15
CA TYR A 220 -11.37 -7.25 5.10
C TYR A 220 -10.70 -7.11 6.47
N PHE A 221 -11.49 -7.23 7.55
CA PHE A 221 -11.05 -6.97 8.92
C PHE A 221 -9.82 -7.80 9.32
N ASP A 222 -9.73 -9.04 8.84
CA ASP A 222 -8.63 -9.97 9.12
C ASP A 222 -7.28 -9.54 8.54
N LEU A 223 -7.28 -8.64 7.55
CA LEU A 223 -6.06 -8.11 6.93
C LEU A 223 -5.41 -6.99 7.75
N PHE A 224 -6.12 -6.42 8.73
CA PHE A 224 -5.64 -5.27 9.49
C PHE A 224 -5.01 -5.66 10.84
N PRO A 225 -4.05 -4.86 11.36
CA PRO A 225 -3.57 -5.01 12.74
C PRO A 225 -4.68 -4.76 13.77
N ASP A 226 -4.58 -5.38 14.95
CA ASP A 226 -5.63 -5.32 15.98
C ASP A 226 -5.92 -3.90 16.50
N GLN A 227 -4.92 -3.02 16.55
CA GLN A 227 -5.16 -1.61 16.90
C GLN A 227 -6.04 -0.89 15.88
N PHE A 228 -5.94 -1.26 14.61
CA PHE A 228 -6.73 -0.64 13.54
C PHE A 228 -8.17 -1.17 13.55
N LYS A 229 -8.34 -2.45 13.85
CA LYS A 229 -9.64 -3.10 14.08
C LYS A 229 -10.46 -2.33 15.14
N GLN A 230 -9.86 -2.04 16.28
CA GLN A 230 -10.49 -1.26 17.35
C GLN A 230 -10.92 0.15 16.90
N LYS A 231 -10.13 0.81 16.04
CA LYS A 231 -10.50 2.13 15.50
C LYS A 231 -11.76 2.06 14.64
N ILE A 232 -11.87 1.06 13.76
CA ILE A 232 -13.06 0.85 12.92
C ILE A 232 -14.30 0.63 13.80
N GLU A 233 -14.20 -0.23 14.81
CA GLU A 233 -15.31 -0.51 15.74
C GLU A 233 -15.73 0.73 16.52
N ASN A 234 -14.76 1.50 17.05
CA ASN A 234 -15.03 2.74 17.77
C ASN A 234 -15.74 3.78 16.89
N GLU A 235 -15.32 3.95 15.63
CA GLU A 235 -15.98 4.86 14.70
C GLU A 235 -17.40 4.40 14.34
N LYS A 236 -17.63 3.10 14.17
CA LYS A 236 -18.99 2.55 14.01
C LYS A 236 -19.86 2.83 15.23
N LEU A 237 -19.31 2.65 16.42
CA LEU A 237 -20.04 2.91 17.68
C LEU A 237 -20.41 4.40 17.81
N LYS A 238 -19.48 5.31 17.49
CA LYS A 238 -19.77 6.76 17.46
C LYS A 238 -20.90 7.10 16.49
N LEU A 239 -20.87 6.54 15.27
CA LEU A 239 -21.91 6.72 14.27
C LEU A 239 -23.26 6.17 14.74
N ALA A 240 -23.28 5.00 15.39
CA ALA A 240 -24.49 4.42 15.93
C ALA A 240 -25.10 5.28 17.05
N LYS A 241 -24.26 5.81 17.95
CA LYS A 241 -24.69 6.75 19.01
C LYS A 241 -25.27 8.04 18.42
N GLN A 242 -24.57 8.68 17.49
CA GLN A 242 -25.05 9.89 16.81
C GLN A 242 -26.37 9.67 16.07
N LYS A 243 -26.57 8.48 15.48
CA LYS A 243 -27.84 8.13 14.85
C LYS A 243 -28.96 7.96 15.86
N ALA A 244 -28.69 7.30 16.99
CA ALA A 244 -29.66 7.09 18.06
C ALA A 244 -30.07 8.42 18.71
N GLU A 245 -29.11 9.32 18.96
CA GLU A 245 -29.36 10.67 19.48
C GLU A 245 -30.23 11.51 18.51
N LYS A 246 -29.97 11.42 17.19
CA LYS A 246 -30.78 12.13 16.17
C LYS A 246 -32.22 11.62 16.05
N THR A 247 -32.51 10.40 16.49
CA THR A 247 -33.88 9.84 16.51
C THR A 247 -34.68 10.21 17.75
N ASP A 248 -34.03 10.71 18.82
CA ASP A 248 -34.70 11.09 20.07
C ASP A 248 -35.18 12.56 20.04
N ASP A 249 -34.59 13.41 19.18
CA ASP A 249 -34.96 14.83 19.00
C ASP A 249 -36.22 15.07 18.12
N SER A 250 -37.06 14.06 17.92
CA SER A 250 -38.38 14.26 17.29
C SER A 250 -39.44 14.60 18.34
N GLN A 251 -39.39 15.79 18.95
CA GLN A 251 -40.55 16.50 19.52
C GLN A 251 -40.20 17.95 19.88
N GLU A 252 -40.25 18.85 18.89
CA GLU A 252 -41.20 19.99 18.82
C GLU A 252 -40.77 20.95 17.70
N PRO A 253 -41.62 21.24 16.71
CA PRO A 253 -41.39 22.38 15.83
C PRO A 253 -41.48 23.66 16.68
N ILE A 254 -40.49 24.54 16.56
CA ILE A 254 -40.59 25.89 17.13
C ILE A 254 -41.70 26.65 16.38
N GLU A 255 -42.94 26.56 16.87
CA GLU A 255 -44.04 27.42 16.43
C GLU A 255 -43.80 28.83 16.97
N ILE A 256 -43.24 29.70 16.14
CA ILE A 256 -43.21 31.15 16.42
C ILE A 256 -44.63 31.70 16.20
N MET A 257 -45.46 31.68 17.23
CA MET A 257 -46.81 32.27 17.21
C MET A 257 -46.71 33.80 17.34
N ILE A 258 -46.71 34.52 16.21
CA ILE A 258 -46.79 35.99 16.20
C ILE A 258 -48.25 36.40 16.40
N LYS A 259 -48.64 36.76 17.64
CA LYS A 259 -49.94 37.39 17.91
C LYS A 259 -49.92 38.86 17.45
N ARG A 260 -50.78 39.19 16.47
CA ARG A 260 -51.05 40.57 16.06
C ARG A 260 -51.85 41.26 17.17
N LYS A 261 -51.33 42.36 17.71
CA LYS A 261 -52.01 43.17 18.74
C LYS A 261 -53.24 43.85 18.10
N GLU A 262 -54.44 43.46 18.53
CA GLU A 262 -55.68 44.15 18.14
C GLU A 262 -55.60 45.62 18.58
N ARG A 263 -55.88 46.52 17.65
CA ARG A 263 -56.15 47.92 17.96
C ARG A 263 -57.52 47.96 18.65
N LYS A 264 -57.54 48.35 19.92
CA LYS A 264 -58.78 48.78 20.58
C LYS A 264 -59.27 50.07 19.91
N SER A 265 -60.59 50.11 19.74
CA SER A 265 -61.46 51.09 19.07
C SER A 265 -60.95 52.52 18.93
#